data_AF-A0A3C0CVD4-F1
#
_entry.id   AF-A0A3C0CVD4-F1
#
_cell.length_a   1.000
_cell.length_b   1.000
_cell.length_c   1.000
_cell.angle_alpha   90.00
_cell.angle_beta   90.00
_cell.angle_gamma   90.00
#
_symmetry.space_group_name_H-M   'P 1'
#
loop_
_entity.id
_entity.type
_entity.pdbx_description
1 polymer ?
#
loop_
_entity_poly.entity_id
_entity_poly.type
_entity_poly.pdbx_seq_one_letter_code
_entity_poly.pdbx_strand_id
1 'polypeptide(L)'
;DSNLGAGLAPDRYTLPGGWGDVMIAGPNDGVRLVDRDMGLSGSALTPIDSFRNAIQLFGKDMGTASSVCSETPAKLLGLNKGRIEKGMDGDIIILGPELDLKYTISGGSVIFKA
;
A
#
# COMPACT_ATOMS: atom_id res chain seq x y z
N ASP A 1 -1.81 -4.52 6.25
CA ASP A 1 -1.00 -5.53 6.94
C ASP A 1 0.13 -5.99 6.03
N SER A 2 0.90 -5.01 5.55
CA SER A 2 2.05 -5.25 4.69
C SER A 2 3.27 -5.39 5.58
N ASN A 3 4.17 -6.32 5.26
CA ASN A 3 5.41 -6.50 6.02
C ASN A 3 6.63 -6.05 5.21
N LEU A 4 7.83 -6.42 5.68
CA LEU A 4 9.11 -6.12 5.01
C LEU A 4 9.13 -6.47 3.51
N GLY A 5 8.35 -7.48 3.12
CA GLY A 5 8.26 -7.98 1.76
C GLY A 5 7.60 -7.07 0.74
N ALA A 6 6.82 -6.07 1.19
CA ALA A 6 6.16 -5.16 0.26
C ALA A 6 7.19 -4.31 -0.50
N GLY A 7 7.27 -4.50 -1.81
CA GLY A 7 8.25 -3.84 -2.68
C GLY A 7 9.59 -4.57 -2.83
N LEU A 8 9.77 -5.75 -2.22
CA LEU A 8 10.92 -6.62 -2.45
C LEU A 8 10.66 -7.60 -3.59
N ALA A 9 11.75 -8.16 -4.14
CA ALA A 9 11.67 -9.22 -5.14
C ALA A 9 11.15 -10.54 -4.51
N PRO A 10 10.65 -11.48 -5.32
CA PRO A 10 10.37 -12.82 -4.85
C PRO A 10 11.65 -13.51 -4.36
N ASP A 11 11.71 -13.84 -3.07
CA ASP A 11 12.81 -14.58 -2.46
C ASP A 11 12.47 -15.04 -1.03
N ARG A 12 13.43 -15.71 -0.39
CA ARG A 12 13.47 -15.98 1.04
C ARG A 12 14.15 -14.83 1.78
N TYR A 13 13.49 -14.31 2.81
CA TYR A 13 14.00 -13.23 3.66
C TYR A 13 13.93 -13.63 5.14
N THR A 14 14.91 -13.19 5.93
CA THR A 14 14.85 -13.31 7.40
C THR A 14 14.13 -12.10 7.98
N LEU A 15 13.05 -12.32 8.73
CA LEU A 15 12.34 -11.23 9.40
C LEU A 15 13.14 -10.71 10.62
N PRO A 16 13.18 -9.39 10.84
CA PRO A 16 13.84 -8.80 12.00
C PRO A 16 13.13 -9.21 13.31
N GLY A 17 13.85 -9.24 14.42
CA GLY A 17 13.26 -9.52 15.75
C GLY A 17 13.04 -11.01 16.06
N GLY A 18 13.69 -11.92 15.32
CA GLY A 18 13.66 -13.36 15.61
C GLY A 18 12.38 -14.08 15.19
N TRP A 19 11.61 -13.50 14.25
CA TRP A 19 10.36 -14.09 13.77
C TRP A 19 10.57 -15.27 12.81
N GLY A 20 11.79 -15.45 12.32
CA GLY A 20 12.20 -16.54 11.44
C GLY A 20 12.25 -16.13 9.97
N ASP A 21 12.42 -17.13 9.11
CA ASP A 21 12.48 -16.92 7.68
C ASP A 21 11.09 -16.95 7.04
N VAL A 22 10.91 -16.08 6.05
CA VAL A 22 9.72 -16.01 5.23
C VAL A 22 10.05 -16.19 3.76
N MET A 23 9.05 -16.68 3.02
CA MET A 23 9.05 -16.76 1.56
C MET A 23 8.07 -15.74 0.99
N ILE A 24 8.49 -15.08 -0.08
CA ILE A 24 7.67 -14.19 -0.91
C ILE A 24 7.69 -14.73 -2.33
N ALA A 25 6.53 -15.08 -2.87
CA ALA A 25 6.40 -15.62 -4.22
C ALA A 25 6.24 -14.54 -5.30
N GLY A 26 5.74 -13.35 -4.93
CA GLY A 26 5.38 -12.31 -5.88
C GLY A 26 5.01 -10.98 -5.19
N PRO A 27 5.05 -9.86 -5.93
CA PRO A 27 4.36 -8.65 -5.52
C PRO A 27 2.88 -8.92 -5.24
N ASN A 28 2.31 -8.32 -4.20
CA ASN A 28 0.92 -8.50 -3.75
C ASN A 28 0.56 -9.86 -3.15
N ASP A 29 1.48 -10.83 -3.10
CA ASP A 29 1.21 -12.12 -2.48
C ASP A 29 1.22 -12.06 -0.95
N GLY A 30 0.69 -13.12 -0.32
CA GLY A 30 0.86 -13.35 1.12
C GLY A 30 2.30 -13.75 1.44
N VAL A 31 2.87 -13.17 2.50
CA VAL A 31 4.19 -13.58 2.98
C VAL A 31 4.05 -14.78 3.91
N ARG A 32 4.91 -15.79 3.75
CA ARG A 32 4.71 -17.13 4.33
C ARG A 32 5.89 -17.55 5.21
N LEU A 33 5.64 -17.98 6.44
CA LEU A 33 6.68 -18.43 7.38
C LEU A 33 7.19 -19.83 7.03
N VAL A 34 8.46 -19.95 6.64
CA VAL A 34 9.06 -21.18 6.12
C VAL A 34 9.00 -22.31 7.15
N ASP A 35 9.43 -22.03 8.38
CA ASP A 35 9.54 -23.05 9.44
C ASP A 35 8.23 -23.22 10.24
N ARG A 36 7.11 -22.66 9.76
CA ARG A 36 5.79 -22.73 10.41
C ARG A 36 4.69 -23.07 9.42
N ASP A 37 4.94 -24.14 8.66
CA ASP A 37 3.99 -24.71 7.69
C ASP A 37 3.46 -23.68 6.69
N MET A 38 4.33 -22.77 6.24
CA MET A 38 3.99 -21.69 5.31
C MET A 38 2.81 -20.82 5.80
N GLY A 39 2.65 -20.66 7.12
CA GLY A 39 1.62 -19.81 7.72
C GLY A 39 1.70 -18.35 7.22
N LEU A 40 0.54 -17.71 7.05
CA LEU A 40 0.47 -16.31 6.61
C LEU A 40 1.07 -15.37 7.68
N SER A 41 1.94 -14.47 7.25
CA SER A 41 2.57 -13.44 8.08
C SER A 41 2.47 -12.07 7.40
N GLY A 42 1.24 -11.62 7.17
CA GLY A 42 0.95 -10.41 6.40
C GLY A 42 1.13 -10.59 4.89
N SER A 43 1.31 -9.49 4.17
CA SER A 43 1.40 -9.49 2.71
C SER A 43 2.58 -8.65 2.17
N ALA A 44 2.95 -8.95 0.93
CA ALA A 44 3.84 -8.15 0.09
C ALA A 44 3.07 -7.09 -0.72
N LEU A 45 1.84 -6.75 -0.29
CA LEU A 45 0.97 -5.78 -0.94
C LEU A 45 1.44 -4.36 -0.66
N THR A 46 1.60 -3.53 -1.69
CA THR A 46 1.90 -2.10 -1.51
C THR A 46 0.61 -1.29 -1.38
N PRO A 47 0.63 -0.09 -0.76
CA PRO A 47 -0.54 0.79 -0.70
C PRO A 47 -1.08 1.18 -2.08
N ILE A 48 -0.21 1.45 -3.05
CA ILE A 48 -0.63 1.80 -4.41
C ILE A 48 -1.27 0.61 -5.12
N ASP A 49 -0.76 -0.60 -4.91
CA ASP A 49 -1.37 -1.80 -5.48
C ASP A 49 -2.69 -2.16 -4.80
N SER A 50 -2.86 -1.82 -3.52
CA SER A 50 -4.17 -1.92 -2.84
C SER A 50 -5.21 -1.04 -3.53
N PHE A 51 -4.84 0.20 -3.87
CA PHE A 51 -5.70 1.12 -4.62
C PHE A 51 -6.01 0.59 -6.02
N ARG A 52 -5.00 0.10 -6.76
CA ARG A 52 -5.20 -0.51 -8.09
C ARG A 52 -6.11 -1.73 -8.02
N ASN A 53 -5.93 -2.59 -7.03
CA ASN A 53 -6.75 -3.79 -6.84
C ASN A 53 -8.22 -3.43 -6.56
N ALA A 54 -8.48 -2.38 -5.78
CA ALA A 54 -9.85 -1.89 -5.56
C ALA A 54 -10.57 -1.57 -6.88
N ILE A 55 -9.85 -1.01 -7.85
CA ILE A 55 -10.40 -0.67 -9.16
C ILE A 55 -10.44 -1.90 -10.08
N GLN A 56 -9.31 -2.56 -10.28
CA GLN A 56 -9.12 -3.58 -11.31
C GLN A 56 -9.73 -4.94 -10.93
N LEU A 57 -9.59 -5.35 -9.66
CA LEU A 57 -10.09 -6.66 -9.19
C LEU A 57 -11.51 -6.56 -8.64
N PHE A 58 -11.85 -5.44 -8.01
CA PHE A 58 -13.15 -5.27 -7.34
C PHE A 58 -14.11 -4.30 -8.05
N GLY A 59 -13.71 -3.77 -9.21
CA GLY A 59 -14.56 -2.96 -10.08
C GLY A 59 -15.05 -1.65 -9.45
N LYS A 60 -14.28 -1.07 -8.53
CA LYS A 60 -14.64 0.21 -7.89
C LYS A 60 -14.16 1.39 -8.72
N ASP A 61 -14.87 2.51 -8.60
CA ASP A 61 -14.39 3.79 -9.14
C ASP A 61 -13.23 4.35 -8.31
N MET A 62 -12.50 5.33 -8.87
CA MET A 62 -11.36 5.98 -8.22
C MET A 62 -11.72 6.67 -6.90
N GLY A 63 -12.91 7.26 -6.80
CA GLY A 63 -13.36 7.94 -5.59
C GLY A 63 -13.54 6.95 -4.45
N THR A 64 -14.24 5.85 -4.70
CA THR A 64 -14.44 4.75 -3.77
C THR A 64 -13.11 4.11 -3.36
N ALA A 65 -12.20 3.86 -4.32
CA ALA A 65 -10.87 3.35 -4.02
C ALA A 65 -10.07 4.33 -3.12
N SER A 66 -10.15 5.64 -3.40
CA SER A 66 -9.52 6.68 -2.58
C SER A 66 -10.14 6.75 -1.18
N SER A 67 -11.46 6.59 -1.06
CA SER A 67 -12.13 6.61 0.24
C SER A 67 -11.75 5.41 1.09
N VAL A 68 -11.59 4.22 0.50
CA VAL A 68 -11.13 3.02 1.23
C VAL A 68 -9.66 3.15 1.63
N CYS A 69 -8.80 3.65 0.75
CA CYS A 69 -7.36 3.71 0.98
C CYS A 69 -6.89 4.93 1.77
N SER A 70 -7.69 6.00 1.87
CA SER A 70 -7.24 7.27 2.42
C SER A 70 -8.27 7.94 3.34
N GLU A 71 -9.48 8.24 2.83
CA GLU A 71 -10.48 9.00 3.59
C GLU A 71 -10.96 8.27 4.85
N THR A 72 -11.33 7.00 4.69
CA THR A 72 -11.86 6.16 5.78
C THR A 72 -10.85 6.01 6.93
N PRO A 73 -9.59 5.62 6.69
CA PRO A 73 -8.60 5.57 7.77
C PRO A 73 -8.30 6.96 8.36
N ALA A 74 -8.25 8.03 7.56
CA ALA A 74 -8.04 9.38 8.08
C ALA A 74 -9.17 9.82 9.01
N LYS A 75 -10.43 9.56 8.62
CA LYS A 75 -11.62 9.82 9.44
C LYS A 75 -11.62 9.00 10.73
N LEU A 76 -11.30 7.71 10.64
CA LEU A 76 -11.20 6.82 11.81
C LEU A 76 -10.18 7.33 12.83
N LEU A 77 -9.07 7.89 12.35
CA LEU A 77 -7.97 8.40 13.17
C LEU A 77 -8.10 9.89 13.53
N GLY A 78 -9.15 10.58 13.06
CA GLY A 78 -9.35 12.01 13.32
C GLY A 78 -8.30 12.92 12.69
N LEU A 79 -7.76 12.55 11.52
CA LEU A 79 -6.68 13.27 10.85
C LEU A 79 -7.21 14.30 9.84
N ASN A 80 -6.50 15.42 9.67
CA ASN A 80 -6.76 16.43 8.63
C ASN A 80 -6.26 15.97 7.23
N LYS A 81 -6.67 14.77 6.81
CA LYS A 81 -6.14 14.05 5.63
C LYS A 81 -7.22 13.27 4.90
N GLY A 82 -6.86 12.70 3.76
CA GLY A 82 -7.66 11.71 3.05
C GLY A 82 -8.75 12.28 2.13
N ARG A 83 -8.80 13.60 1.97
CA ARG A 83 -9.67 14.30 1.02
C ARG A 83 -8.91 15.41 0.31
N ILE A 84 -9.27 15.65 -0.95
CA ILE A 84 -8.75 16.78 -1.73
C ILE A 84 -9.73 17.94 -1.57
N GLU A 85 -9.58 18.68 -0.48
CA GLU A 85 -10.43 19.82 -0.12
C GLU A 85 -9.58 20.96 0.46
N LYS A 86 -10.04 22.21 0.31
CA LYS A 86 -9.33 23.38 0.85
C LYS A 86 -9.19 23.27 2.37
N GLY A 87 -7.96 23.42 2.87
CA GLY A 87 -7.65 23.36 4.31
C GLY A 87 -7.16 21.98 4.78
N MET A 88 -7.22 20.95 3.94
CA MET A 88 -6.59 19.65 4.19
C MET A 88 -5.08 19.71 3.95
N ASP A 89 -4.34 18.80 4.58
CA ASP A 89 -2.91 18.66 4.35
C ASP A 89 -2.64 18.30 2.88
N GLY A 90 -1.55 18.84 2.30
CA GLY A 90 -1.14 18.59 0.92
C GLY A 90 -0.53 17.20 0.69
N ASP A 91 -1.20 16.14 1.14
CA ASP A 91 -0.83 14.74 0.92
C ASP A 91 -1.61 14.19 -0.29
N ILE A 92 -0.95 14.15 -1.44
CA ILE A 92 -1.59 13.87 -2.73
C ILE A 92 -0.69 12.93 -3.53
N ILE A 93 -1.28 11.95 -4.20
CA ILE A 93 -0.62 11.20 -5.27
C ILE A 93 -1.19 11.61 -6.63
N ILE A 94 -0.34 11.63 -7.65
CA ILE A 94 -0.74 11.86 -9.04
C ILE A 94 -0.49 10.56 -9.80
N LEU A 95 -1.54 10.05 -10.44
CA LEU A 95 -1.51 8.82 -11.22
C LEU A 95 -1.67 9.13 -12.71
N GLY A 96 -1.03 8.33 -13.56
CA GLY A 96 -1.27 8.33 -14.99
C GLY A 96 -2.57 7.59 -15.37
N PRO A 97 -2.93 7.58 -16.67
CA PRO A 97 -4.13 6.90 -17.16
C PRO A 97 -4.19 5.41 -16.81
N GLU A 98 -3.03 4.75 -16.72
CA GLU A 98 -2.89 3.33 -16.38
C GLU A 98 -2.74 3.09 -14.87
N LEU A 99 -3.07 4.10 -14.04
CA LEU A 99 -2.91 4.08 -12.57
C LEU A 99 -1.45 3.92 -12.11
N ASP A 100 -0.49 4.25 -12.95
CA ASP A 100 0.94 4.28 -12.60
C ASP A 100 1.28 5.54 -11.81
N LEU A 101 2.08 5.40 -10.75
CA LEU A 101 2.40 6.52 -9.85
C LEU A 101 3.37 7.47 -10.55
N LYS A 102 2.97 8.74 -10.70
CA LYS A 102 3.80 9.79 -11.29
C LYS A 102 4.45 10.68 -10.25
N TYR A 103 3.70 11.06 -9.22
CA TYR A 103 4.18 11.92 -8.15
C TYR A 103 3.59 11.51 -6.81
N THR A 104 4.37 11.69 -5.75
CA THR A 104 3.87 11.73 -4.36
C THR A 104 4.22 13.08 -3.78
N ILE A 105 3.21 13.77 -3.26
CA ILE A 105 3.30 15.03 -2.56
C ILE A 105 2.94 14.75 -1.11
N SER A 106 3.77 15.18 -0.16
CA SER A 106 3.44 15.12 1.27
C SER A 106 3.65 16.48 1.91
N GLY A 107 2.65 16.95 2.66
CA GLY A 107 2.65 18.29 3.25
C GLY A 107 2.89 19.41 2.23
N GLY A 108 2.48 19.22 0.97
CA GLY A 108 2.72 20.16 -0.13
C GLY A 108 4.09 20.08 -0.79
N SER A 109 4.98 19.18 -0.34
CA SER A 109 6.30 18.97 -0.94
C SER A 109 6.31 17.72 -1.81
N VAL A 110 6.86 17.80 -3.03
CA VAL A 110 7.08 16.63 -3.88
C VAL A 110 8.19 15.77 -3.27
N ILE A 111 7.86 14.57 -2.82
CA ILE A 111 8.80 13.61 -2.22
C ILE A 111 9.16 12.45 -3.16
N PHE A 112 8.35 12.25 -4.21
CA PHE A 112 8.61 11.26 -5.25
C PHE A 112 8.18 11.80 -6.61
N LYS A 113 8.98 11.47 -7.63
CA LYS A 113 8.70 11.71 -9.05
C LYS A 113 9.26 10.52 -9.84
N ALA A 114 8.40 9.91 -10.65
CA ALA A 114 8.78 8.84 -11.59
C ALA A 114 9.49 9.36 -12.84
#